data_AF-A0A2H1X395-F1
#
_entry.id   AF-A0A2H1X395-F1
#
_cell.length_a   1.000
_cell.length_b   1.000
_cell.length_c   1.000
_cell.angle_alpha   90.00
_cell.angle_beta   90.00
_cell.angle_gamma   90.00
#
_symmetry.space_group_name_H-M   'P 1'
#
loop_
_entity.id
_entity.type
_entity.pdbx_description
1 polymer ?
#
loop_
_entity_poly.entity_id
_entity_poly.type
_entity_poly.pdbx_seq_one_letter_code
_entity_poly.pdbx_strand_id
1 'polypeptide(L)'
;MDQANQLKEKGNAALAAGKLDDAVKYYTEAIAVDPSNHVLYSNRSAAHAKAQNYEAALEDANQTIALNPTWTKGYSRKGSALAYLGRHDEAIETYNKGLELDPNNEQLATGLADVQQTIIDNK
;
A
#
# COMPACT_ATOMS: atom_id res chain seq x y z
N MET A 1 -12.32 -12.29 19.66
CA MET A 1 -11.60 -11.70 18.51
C MET A 1 -12.38 -10.46 18.12
N ASP A 2 -11.74 -9.30 18.11
CA ASP A 2 -12.39 -8.02 17.78
C ASP A 2 -13.03 -8.06 16.37
N GLN A 3 -14.20 -7.42 16.18
CA GLN A 3 -14.97 -7.44 14.94
C GLN A 3 -14.13 -6.95 13.75
N ALA A 4 -13.35 -5.89 13.94
CA ALA A 4 -12.42 -5.38 12.92
C ALA A 4 -11.41 -6.45 12.49
N ASN A 5 -10.89 -7.23 13.44
CA ASN A 5 -9.94 -8.31 13.14
C ASN A 5 -10.60 -9.44 12.34
N GLN A 6 -11.84 -9.82 12.65
CA GLN A 6 -12.56 -10.84 11.86
C GLN A 6 -12.77 -10.38 10.41
N LEU A 7 -13.16 -9.13 10.21
CA LEU A 7 -13.34 -8.54 8.88
C LEU A 7 -12.01 -8.46 8.12
N LYS A 8 -10.93 -8.03 8.80
CA LYS A 8 -9.57 -8.06 8.25
C LYS A 8 -9.17 -9.46 7.78
N GLU A 9 -9.41 -10.51 8.57
CA GLU A 9 -9.07 -11.87 8.15
C GLU A 9 -9.90 -12.36 6.96
N LYS A 10 -11.18 -11.98 6.87
CA LYS A 10 -11.99 -12.23 5.66
C LYS A 10 -11.43 -11.49 4.44
N GLY A 11 -11.00 -10.25 4.62
CA GLY A 11 -10.34 -9.47 3.58
C GLY A 11 -9.03 -10.11 3.13
N ASN A 12 -8.21 -10.60 4.06
CA ASN A 12 -6.97 -11.32 3.76
C ASN A 12 -7.25 -12.59 2.95
N ALA A 13 -8.25 -13.39 3.37
CA ALA A 13 -8.64 -14.61 2.68
C ALA A 13 -9.19 -14.33 1.27
N ALA A 14 -10.02 -13.30 1.11
CA ALA A 14 -10.53 -12.87 -0.19
C ALA A 14 -9.38 -12.42 -1.13
N LEU A 15 -8.42 -11.64 -0.61
CA LEU A 15 -7.26 -11.16 -1.37
C LEU A 15 -6.37 -12.32 -1.83
N ALA A 16 -6.14 -13.31 -0.95
CA ALA A 16 -5.41 -14.53 -1.26
C ALA A 16 -6.13 -15.37 -2.33
N ALA A 17 -7.47 -15.42 -2.30
CA ALA A 17 -8.30 -16.09 -3.29
C ALA A 17 -8.48 -15.29 -4.60
N GLY A 18 -7.87 -14.09 -4.72
CA GLY A 18 -8.02 -13.22 -5.90
C GLY A 18 -9.39 -12.55 -6.03
N LYS A 19 -10.25 -12.62 -5.00
CA LYS A 19 -11.55 -11.96 -4.94
C LYS A 19 -11.36 -10.52 -4.48
N LEU A 20 -10.92 -9.66 -5.40
CA LEU A 20 -10.46 -8.32 -5.06
C LEU A 20 -11.57 -7.41 -4.53
N ASP A 21 -12.77 -7.47 -5.13
CA ASP A 21 -13.92 -6.69 -4.67
C ASP A 21 -14.36 -7.08 -3.26
N ASP A 22 -14.40 -8.38 -2.97
CA ASP A 22 -14.68 -8.90 -1.62
C ASP A 22 -13.62 -8.44 -0.63
N ALA A 23 -12.33 -8.46 -1.02
CA ALA A 23 -11.25 -7.98 -0.16
C ALA A 23 -11.42 -6.50 0.19
N VAL A 24 -11.65 -5.65 -0.82
CA VAL A 24 -11.90 -4.22 -0.63
C VAL A 24 -13.12 -3.98 0.25
N LYS A 25 -14.21 -4.72 0.04
CA LYS A 25 -15.41 -4.66 0.86
C LYS A 25 -15.11 -4.97 2.33
N TYR A 26 -14.48 -6.12 2.62
CA TYR A 26 -14.20 -6.51 4.00
C TYR A 26 -13.23 -5.58 4.70
N TYR A 27 -12.21 -5.06 4.02
CA TYR A 27 -11.34 -4.05 4.62
C TYR A 27 -12.09 -2.73 4.87
N THR A 28 -13.00 -2.33 3.98
CA THR A 28 -13.83 -1.13 4.17
C THR A 28 -14.74 -1.26 5.39
N GLU A 29 -15.38 -2.42 5.56
CA GLU A 29 -16.16 -2.74 6.75
C GLU A 29 -15.27 -2.75 8.01
N ALA A 30 -14.04 -3.30 7.93
CA ALA A 30 -13.10 -3.29 9.05
C ALA A 30 -12.68 -1.87 9.44
N ILE A 31 -12.41 -1.00 8.46
CA ILE A 31 -12.05 0.41 8.67
C ILE A 31 -13.20 1.18 9.33
N ALA A 32 -14.44 0.88 8.98
CA ALA A 32 -15.60 1.50 9.65
C ALA A 32 -15.69 1.14 11.14
N VAL A 33 -15.14 -0.01 11.55
CA VAL A 33 -15.09 -0.44 12.95
C VAL A 33 -13.85 0.14 13.67
N ASP A 34 -12.70 0.16 13.00
CA ASP A 34 -11.44 0.69 13.56
C ASP A 34 -10.71 1.61 12.55
N PRO A 35 -11.12 2.88 12.45
CA PRO A 35 -10.56 3.84 11.49
C PRO A 35 -9.15 4.31 11.84
N SER A 36 -8.64 3.96 13.03
CA SER A 36 -7.29 4.32 13.47
C SER A 36 -6.24 3.29 13.03
N ASN A 37 -6.67 2.16 12.50
CA ASN A 37 -5.81 1.04 12.20
C ASN A 37 -5.19 1.13 10.82
N HIS A 38 -4.00 1.71 10.77
CA HIS A 38 -3.15 1.85 9.58
C HIS A 38 -2.93 0.53 8.80
N VAL A 39 -2.99 -0.64 9.46
CA VAL A 39 -2.83 -1.94 8.76
C VAL A 39 -4.00 -2.21 7.82
N LEU A 40 -5.23 -1.82 8.18
CA LEU A 40 -6.42 -2.02 7.35
C LEU A 40 -6.33 -1.20 6.06
N TYR A 41 -5.91 0.05 6.15
CA TYR A 41 -5.64 0.91 4.99
C TYR A 41 -4.52 0.33 4.12
N SER A 42 -3.40 -0.12 4.71
CA SER A 42 -2.32 -0.78 3.93
C SER A 42 -2.80 -2.03 3.20
N ASN A 43 -3.71 -2.79 3.80
CA ASN A 43 -4.24 -4.01 3.19
C ASN A 43 -5.25 -3.69 2.07
N ARG A 44 -6.12 -2.69 2.27
CA ARG A 44 -7.05 -2.21 1.25
C ARG A 44 -6.33 -1.53 0.08
N SER A 45 -5.26 -0.77 0.36
CA SER A 45 -4.34 -0.25 -0.65
C SER A 45 -3.77 -1.36 -1.53
N ALA A 46 -3.33 -2.47 -0.93
CA ALA A 46 -2.83 -3.63 -1.68
C ALA A 46 -3.90 -4.27 -2.56
N ALA A 47 -5.14 -4.37 -2.07
CA ALA A 47 -6.26 -4.89 -2.82
C ALA A 47 -6.62 -3.99 -4.01
N HIS A 48 -6.68 -2.67 -3.79
CA HIS A 48 -6.88 -1.68 -4.85
C HIS A 48 -5.78 -1.74 -5.91
N ALA A 49 -4.50 -1.81 -5.52
CA ALA A 49 -3.39 -1.91 -6.46
C ALA A 49 -3.47 -3.21 -7.28
N LYS A 50 -3.81 -4.34 -6.67
CA LYS A 50 -4.01 -5.62 -7.37
C LYS A 50 -5.21 -5.57 -8.32
N ALA A 51 -6.21 -4.74 -8.02
CA ALA A 51 -7.35 -4.45 -8.89
C ALA A 51 -7.07 -3.34 -9.92
N GLN A 52 -5.82 -2.86 -10.01
CA GLN A 52 -5.39 -1.76 -10.88
C GLN A 52 -6.09 -0.42 -10.61
N ASN A 53 -6.69 -0.26 -9.43
CA ASN A 53 -7.30 0.97 -8.94
C ASN A 53 -6.25 1.81 -8.19
N TYR A 54 -5.26 2.32 -8.92
CA TYR A 54 -4.04 2.87 -8.31
C TYR A 54 -4.27 4.18 -7.55
N GLU A 55 -5.23 5.02 -7.95
CA GLU A 55 -5.60 6.23 -7.23
C GLU A 55 -6.16 5.91 -5.84
N ALA A 56 -7.06 4.92 -5.74
CA ALA A 56 -7.59 4.46 -4.46
C ALA A 56 -6.51 3.79 -3.61
N ALA A 57 -5.58 3.06 -4.25
CA ALA A 57 -4.44 2.48 -3.55
C ALA A 57 -3.53 3.57 -2.95
N LEU A 58 -3.33 4.68 -3.68
CA LEU A 58 -2.56 5.83 -3.23
C LEU A 58 -3.23 6.56 -2.07
N GLU A 59 -4.55 6.76 -2.11
CA GLU A 59 -5.32 7.35 -1.02
C GLU A 59 -5.15 6.56 0.28
N ASP A 60 -5.37 5.24 0.24
CA ASP A 60 -5.19 4.37 1.40
C ASP A 60 -3.73 4.30 1.89
N ALA A 61 -2.76 4.38 0.97
CA ALA A 61 -1.35 4.41 1.35
C ALA A 61 -0.98 5.71 2.06
N ASN A 62 -1.51 6.85 1.60
CA ASN A 62 -1.35 8.13 2.30
C ASN A 62 -1.97 8.07 3.69
N GLN A 63 -3.16 7.49 3.84
CA GLN A 63 -3.81 7.34 5.14
C GLN A 63 -3.03 6.40 6.07
N THR A 64 -2.40 5.35 5.53
CA THR A 64 -1.50 4.47 6.29
C THR A 64 -0.34 5.27 6.90
N ILE A 65 0.33 6.11 6.11
CA ILE A 65 1.46 6.94 6.56
C ILE A 65 0.97 8.01 7.55
N ALA A 66 -0.20 8.62 7.31
CA ALA A 66 -0.76 9.62 8.21
C ALA A 66 -1.06 9.05 9.61
N LEU A 67 -1.56 7.81 9.68
CA LEU A 67 -1.86 7.12 10.93
C LEU A 67 -0.61 6.54 11.61
N ASN A 68 0.39 6.09 10.85
CA ASN A 68 1.64 5.57 11.39
C ASN A 68 2.84 5.94 10.48
N PRO A 69 3.45 7.12 10.69
CA PRO A 69 4.48 7.64 9.81
C PRO A 69 5.83 6.92 9.93
N THR A 70 6.03 6.07 10.94
CA THR A 70 7.26 5.31 11.14
C THR A 70 7.18 3.89 10.58
N TRP A 71 6.03 3.49 10.04
CA TRP A 71 5.86 2.15 9.48
C TRP A 71 6.17 2.11 7.98
N THR A 72 7.34 1.56 7.65
CA THR A 72 7.91 1.53 6.30
C THR A 72 6.98 0.93 5.25
N LYS A 73 6.10 -0.01 5.62
CA LYS A 73 5.12 -0.61 4.71
C LYS A 73 4.17 0.41 4.07
N GLY A 74 3.83 1.50 4.77
CA GLY A 74 3.03 2.59 4.19
C GLY A 74 3.74 3.27 3.01
N TYR A 75 5.05 3.49 3.14
CA TYR A 75 5.89 4.05 2.07
C TYR A 75 6.02 3.07 0.90
N SER A 76 6.17 1.77 1.15
CA SER A 76 6.16 0.75 0.09
C SER A 76 4.84 0.77 -0.69
N ARG A 77 3.70 0.89 -0.01
CA ARG A 77 2.37 1.00 -0.65
C ARG A 77 2.25 2.26 -1.50
N LYS A 78 2.65 3.41 -0.96
CA LYS A 78 2.56 4.70 -1.64
C LYS A 78 3.48 4.75 -2.86
N GLY A 79 4.73 4.33 -2.70
CA GLY A 79 5.71 4.29 -3.79
C GLY A 79 5.24 3.39 -4.93
N SER A 80 4.68 2.22 -4.62
CA SER A 80 4.15 1.30 -5.63
C SER A 80 2.95 1.90 -6.38
N ALA A 81 1.99 2.52 -5.66
CA ALA A 81 0.85 3.17 -6.30
C ALA A 81 1.28 4.33 -7.21
N LEU A 82 2.21 5.18 -6.77
CA LEU A 82 2.76 6.28 -7.57
C LEU A 82 3.50 5.76 -8.82
N ALA A 83 4.27 4.68 -8.68
CA ALA A 83 4.98 4.06 -9.79
C ALA A 83 4.02 3.57 -10.88
N TYR A 84 2.94 2.86 -10.51
CA TYR A 84 1.91 2.41 -11.46
C TYR A 84 1.12 3.56 -12.09
N LEU A 85 1.01 4.70 -11.42
CA LEU A 85 0.42 5.92 -11.97
C LEU A 85 1.36 6.71 -12.89
N GLY A 86 2.59 6.23 -13.11
CA GLY A 86 3.61 6.94 -13.90
C GLY A 86 4.21 8.16 -13.18
N ARG A 87 3.90 8.35 -11.89
CA ARG A 87 4.41 9.45 -11.05
C ARG A 87 5.76 9.08 -10.46
N HIS A 88 6.73 8.80 -11.35
CA HIS A 88 7.99 8.15 -10.99
C HIS A 88 8.86 8.97 -10.03
N ASP A 89 8.95 10.30 -10.21
CA ASP A 89 9.73 11.16 -9.31
C ASP A 89 9.19 11.13 -7.87
N GLU A 90 7.87 11.16 -7.71
CA GLU A 90 7.22 11.09 -6.40
C GLU A 90 7.35 9.69 -5.78
N ALA A 91 7.36 8.63 -6.60
CA ALA A 91 7.63 7.28 -6.15
C ALA A 91 9.06 7.16 -5.59
N ILE A 92 10.06 7.68 -6.30
CA ILE A 92 11.46 7.72 -5.86
C ILE A 92 11.60 8.45 -4.53
N GLU A 93 11.02 9.65 -4.40
CA GLU A 93 11.04 10.41 -3.15
C GLU A 93 10.39 9.61 -2.01
N THR A 94 9.27 8.95 -2.28
CA THR A 94 8.56 8.15 -1.28
C THR A 94 9.38 6.94 -0.81
N TYR A 95 10.00 6.20 -1.73
CA TYR A 95 10.84 5.06 -1.37
C TYR A 95 12.07 5.50 -0.57
N ASN A 96 12.72 6.61 -0.95
CA ASN A 96 13.84 7.16 -0.20
C ASN A 96 13.44 7.55 1.23
N LYS A 97 12.29 8.22 1.44
CA LYS A 97 11.78 8.51 2.79
C LYS A 97 11.54 7.25 3.61
N GLY A 98 11.06 6.18 2.99
CA GLY A 98 10.94 4.89 3.66
C GLY A 98 12.30 4.32 4.07
N LEU A 99 13.31 4.41 3.19
CA LEU A 99 14.68 3.93 3.44
C LEU A 99 15.41 4.78 4.49
N GLU A 100 15.06 6.05 4.66
CA GLU A 100 15.55 6.86 5.80
C GLU A 100 15.10 6.27 7.16
N LEU A 101 13.93 5.63 7.21
CA LEU A 101 13.42 4.97 8.42
C LEU A 101 14.00 3.57 8.62
N ASP A 102 14.19 2.82 7.53
CA ASP A 102 14.78 1.48 7.53
C ASP A 102 15.69 1.30 6.30
N PRO A 103 16.99 1.63 6.43
CA PRO A 103 17.94 1.58 5.31
C PRO A 103 18.15 0.18 4.72
N ASN A 104 17.79 -0.89 5.45
CA ASN A 104 17.96 -2.27 5.02
C ASN A 104 16.67 -2.89 4.48
N ASN A 105 15.64 -2.08 4.24
CA ASN A 105 14.35 -2.57 3.76
C ASN A 105 14.42 -2.99 2.29
N GLU A 106 14.53 -4.29 2.04
CA GLU A 106 14.64 -4.84 0.68
C GLU A 106 13.47 -4.42 -0.22
N GLN A 107 12.23 -4.41 0.29
CA GLN A 107 11.07 -4.05 -0.52
C GLN A 107 11.14 -2.61 -1.03
N LEU A 108 11.56 -1.68 -0.19
CA LEU A 108 11.73 -0.28 -0.59
C LEU A 108 12.89 -0.11 -1.57
N ALA A 109 14.02 -0.79 -1.34
CA ALA A 109 15.18 -0.75 -2.21
C ALA A 109 14.88 -1.31 -3.61
N THR A 110 14.18 -2.46 -3.68
CA THR A 110 13.72 -3.04 -4.95
C THR A 110 12.74 -2.10 -5.65
N GLY A 111 11.73 -1.57 -4.95
CA GLY A 111 10.77 -0.65 -5.56
C GLY A 111 11.41 0.62 -6.11
N LEU A 112 12.43 1.16 -5.43
CA LEU A 112 13.23 2.29 -5.91
C LEU A 112 14.00 1.93 -7.18
N ALA A 113 14.71 0.80 -7.18
CA ALA A 113 15.50 0.34 -8.32
C ALA A 113 14.62 0.07 -9.56
N ASP A 114 13.46 -0.54 -9.38
CA ASP A 114 12.51 -0.83 -10.47
C ASP A 114 12.02 0.46 -11.15
N VAL A 115 11.71 1.50 -10.36
CA VAL A 115 11.29 2.80 -10.91
C VAL A 115 12.43 3.48 -11.65
N GLN A 116 13.64 3.47 -11.09
CA GLN A 116 14.82 4.03 -11.73
C GLN A 116 15.14 3.34 -13.06
N GLN A 117 15.06 2.00 -13.11
CA GLN A 117 15.24 1.24 -14.33
C GLN A 117 14.16 1.56 -15.37
N THR A 118 12.90 1.67 -14.96
CA THR A 118 11.78 2.06 -15.84
C THR A 118 12.01 3.42 -16.51
N ILE A 119 12.58 4.40 -15.79
CA ILE A 119 12.92 5.71 -16.38
C ILE A 119 14.04 5.58 -17.42
N ILE A 120 15.03 4.72 -17.17
CA ILE A 120 16.15 4.49 -18.09
C ILE A 120 15.67 3.82 -19.37
N ASP A 121 14.82 2.79 -19.25
CA ASP A 121 14.34 2.00 -20.39
C ASP A 121 13.41 2.81 -21.32
N ASN A 122 12.80 3.87 -20.82
CA ASN A 122 11.89 4.76 -21.57
C ASN A 122 12.57 6.01 -22.16
N LYS A 123 13.90 6.11 -22.10
CA LYS A 123 14.70 7.19 -22.72
C LYS A 123 15.34 6.74 -24.02
#